data_AF-A0A970MFG6-F1
#
_entry.id   AF-A0A970MFG6-F1
#
_cell.length_a   1.000
_cell.length_b   1.000
_cell.length_c   1.000
_cell.angle_alpha   90.00
_cell.angle_beta   90.00
_cell.angle_gamma   90.00
#
_symmetry.space_group_name_H-M   'P 1'
#
loop_
_entity.id
_entity.type
_entity.pdbx_description
1 polymer ?
#
loop_
_entity_poly.entity_id
_entity_poly.type
_entity_poly.pdbx_seq_one_letter_code
_entity_poly.pdbx_strand_id
1 'polypeptide(L)'
;MRINHNIASLNTYRQLTTNTTAGSKSLEKLSSGLRINRAGDDAAGLAISEKMRGQIRGLDQASRNAQDGISLIQTAEGALNETHSILQRMRELAVQSATDTNTATDRSKIQAEVDQLAKEITRISNTTEFNTKNLLAGGLKNNVFHIGANSAQNVSLTIGAMDAKSLGVAGDFVTTTATNGSELGTNFVVTTSSEGINGYFVNVAKVAATQTVSVAGGTDDTTA
;
A
#
# COMPACT_ATOMS: atom_id res chain seq x y z
N MET A 1 -48.59 40.26 65.64
CA MET A 1 -47.73 40.55 64.47
C MET A 1 -46.30 40.76 64.94
N ARG A 2 -45.32 40.05 64.35
CA ARG A 2 -43.89 40.21 64.66
C ARG A 2 -43.27 41.07 63.55
N ILE A 3 -42.62 42.19 63.90
CA ILE A 3 -42.12 43.21 62.95
C ILE A 3 -40.65 42.97 62.54
N ASN A 4 -39.89 42.21 63.34
CA ASN A 4 -38.44 42.03 63.12
C ASN A 4 -38.07 41.15 61.91
N HIS A 5 -38.99 40.33 61.41
CA HIS A 5 -38.76 39.47 60.25
C HIS A 5 -39.93 39.60 59.28
N ASN A 6 -39.65 40.15 58.10
CA ASN A 6 -40.63 40.22 57.03
C ASN A 6 -40.60 38.90 56.23
N ILE A 7 -41.39 37.94 56.70
CA ILE A 7 -41.46 36.60 56.10
C ILE A 7 -42.05 36.65 54.67
N ALA A 8 -42.95 37.60 54.40
CA ALA A 8 -43.53 37.79 53.07
C ALA A 8 -42.46 38.23 52.06
N SER A 9 -41.60 39.19 52.40
CA SER A 9 -40.51 39.62 51.52
C SER A 9 -39.43 38.54 51.33
N LEU A 10 -39.15 37.73 52.35
CA LEU A 10 -38.21 36.60 52.23
C LEU A 10 -38.75 35.49 51.32
N ASN A 11 -40.07 35.29 51.28
CA ASN A 11 -40.70 34.34 50.37
C ASN A 11 -40.67 34.86 48.92
N THR A 12 -41.04 36.12 48.70
CA THR A 12 -40.98 36.74 47.36
C THR A 12 -39.57 36.79 46.81
N TYR A 13 -38.56 37.07 47.64
CA TYR A 13 -37.15 37.04 47.24
C TYR A 13 -36.71 35.64 46.80
N ARG A 14 -37.04 34.57 47.56
CA ARG A 14 -36.74 33.18 47.16
C ARG A 14 -37.40 32.81 45.83
N GLN A 15 -38.67 33.19 45.63
CA GLN A 15 -39.37 32.92 44.37
C GLN A 15 -38.75 33.69 43.19
N LEU A 16 -38.33 34.93 43.41
CA LEU A 16 -37.62 35.73 42.41
C LEU A 16 -36.28 35.08 42.04
N THR A 17 -35.48 34.63 43.01
CA THR A 17 -34.20 33.94 42.74
C THR A 17 -34.39 32.69 41.89
N THR A 18 -35.41 31.87 42.18
CA THR A 18 -35.74 30.69 41.37
C THR A 18 -36.15 31.09 39.94
N ASN A 19 -36.96 32.15 39.79
CA ASN A 19 -37.38 32.64 38.46
C ASN A 19 -36.18 33.20 37.67
N THR A 20 -35.33 34.02 38.28
CA THR A 20 -34.11 34.53 37.64
C THR A 20 -33.21 33.38 37.18
N THR A 21 -33.03 32.35 38.00
CA THR A 21 -32.24 31.16 37.64
C THR A 21 -32.85 30.41 36.46
N ALA A 22 -34.17 30.24 36.42
CA ALA A 22 -34.88 29.61 35.31
C ALA A 22 -34.78 30.45 34.02
N GLY A 23 -34.90 31.77 34.12
CA GLY A 23 -34.72 32.71 33.02
C GLY A 23 -33.31 32.66 32.43
N SER A 24 -32.27 32.64 33.28
CA SER A 24 -30.88 32.48 32.84
C SER A 24 -30.65 31.15 32.11
N LYS A 25 -31.23 30.04 32.59
CA LYS A 25 -31.16 28.74 31.91
C LYS A 25 -31.85 28.76 30.54
N SER A 26 -33.00 29.39 30.42
CA SER A 26 -33.70 29.53 29.13
C SER A 26 -32.89 30.36 28.14
N LEU A 27 -32.25 31.44 28.59
CA LEU A 27 -31.35 32.24 27.76
C LEU A 27 -30.11 31.44 27.32
N GLU A 28 -29.54 30.61 28.19
CA GLU A 28 -28.43 29.70 27.85
C GLU A 28 -28.83 28.69 26.76
N LYS A 29 -30.02 28.08 26.86
CA LYS A 29 -30.56 27.18 25.83
C LYS A 29 -30.84 27.89 24.51
N LEU A 30 -31.38 29.11 24.55
CA LEU A 30 -31.60 29.92 23.36
C LEU A 30 -30.29 30.32 22.67
N SER A 31 -29.29 30.76 23.43
CA SER A 31 -28.01 31.22 22.87
C SER A 31 -27.18 30.08 22.28
N SER A 32 -27.28 28.87 22.84
CA SER A 32 -26.57 27.68 22.35
C SER A 32 -27.32 26.93 21.26
N GLY A 33 -28.65 27.11 21.17
CA GLY A 33 -29.52 26.31 20.31
C GLY A 33 -29.67 24.84 20.77
N LEU A 34 -29.11 24.47 21.92
CA LEU A 34 -29.12 23.11 22.44
C LEU A 34 -30.13 23.00 23.60
N ARG A 35 -30.94 21.93 23.57
CA ARG A 35 -31.91 21.65 24.64
C ARG A 35 -31.23 21.28 25.97
N ILE A 36 -30.09 20.59 25.91
CA ILE A 36 -29.32 20.06 27.06
C ILE A 36 -27.92 20.68 27.01
N ASN A 37 -27.63 21.60 27.91
CA ASN A 37 -26.31 22.28 27.99
C ASN A 37 -25.44 21.82 29.17
N ARG A 38 -26.05 21.18 30.17
CA ARG A 38 -25.36 20.77 31.41
C ARG A 38 -25.85 19.39 31.83
N ALA A 39 -24.98 18.64 32.50
CA ALA A 39 -25.30 17.32 33.03
C ALA A 39 -26.46 17.35 34.06
N GLY A 40 -26.68 18.49 34.71
CA GLY A 40 -27.78 18.66 35.67
C GLY A 40 -29.18 18.88 35.05
N ASP A 41 -29.28 19.03 33.73
CA ASP A 41 -30.57 19.17 33.01
C ASP A 41 -31.07 17.79 32.55
N ASP A 42 -30.18 17.00 31.95
CA ASP A 42 -30.42 15.60 31.61
C ASP A 42 -29.08 14.87 31.46
N ALA A 43 -28.68 14.12 32.49
CA ALA A 43 -27.41 13.41 32.51
C ALA A 43 -27.35 12.29 31.46
N ALA A 44 -28.47 11.57 31.26
CA ALA A 44 -28.54 10.46 30.31
C ALA A 44 -28.57 10.99 28.86
N GLY A 45 -29.36 12.02 28.60
CA GLY A 45 -29.41 12.70 27.30
C GLY A 45 -28.07 13.32 26.92
N LEU A 46 -27.38 13.96 27.87
CA LEU A 46 -26.03 14.48 27.63
C LEU A 46 -25.05 13.35 27.30
N ALA A 47 -25.04 12.26 28.08
CA ALA A 47 -24.15 11.11 27.85
C ALA A 47 -24.36 10.46 26.48
N ILE A 48 -25.61 10.27 26.05
CA ILE A 48 -25.94 9.73 24.73
C ILE A 48 -25.52 10.72 23.63
N SER A 49 -25.77 12.02 23.81
CA SER A 49 -25.40 13.04 22.83
C SER A 49 -23.88 13.16 22.65
N GLU A 50 -23.10 13.05 23.72
CA GLU A 50 -21.63 13.05 23.65
C GLU A 50 -21.10 11.75 23.03
N LYS A 51 -21.71 10.59 23.32
CA LYS A 51 -21.40 9.34 22.61
C LYS A 51 -21.63 9.49 21.10
N MET A 52 -22.77 10.04 20.68
CA MET A 52 -23.07 10.26 19.26
C MET A 52 -22.13 11.29 18.64
N ARG A 53 -21.80 12.38 19.36
CA ARG A 53 -20.84 13.38 18.89
C ARG A 53 -19.45 12.79 18.70
N GLY A 54 -19.01 11.91 19.60
CA GLY A 54 -17.78 11.14 19.47
C GLY A 54 -17.81 10.22 18.24
N GLN A 55 -18.93 9.51 18.03
CA GLN A 55 -19.12 8.66 16.85
C GLN A 55 -19.09 9.47 15.55
N ILE A 56 -19.77 10.61 15.48
CA ILE A 56 -19.77 11.49 14.29
C ILE A 56 -18.35 11.92 13.96
N ARG A 57 -17.59 12.44 14.94
CA ARG A 57 -16.19 12.82 14.72
C ARG A 57 -15.31 11.64 14.27
N GLY A 58 -15.55 10.46 14.84
CA GLY A 58 -14.88 9.22 14.44
C GLY A 58 -15.19 8.84 12.98
N LEU A 59 -16.47 8.94 12.58
CA LEU A 59 -16.91 8.68 11.20
C LEU A 59 -16.38 9.72 10.22
N ASP A 60 -16.32 11.01 10.61
CA ASP A 60 -15.75 12.06 9.77
C ASP A 60 -14.26 11.82 9.49
N GLN A 61 -13.51 11.36 10.50
CA GLN A 61 -12.12 10.99 10.31
C GLN A 61 -11.98 9.72 9.48
N ALA A 62 -12.82 8.72 9.72
CA ALA A 62 -12.87 7.49 8.94
C ALA A 62 -13.15 7.75 7.44
N SER A 63 -14.03 8.72 7.14
CA SER A 63 -14.30 9.15 5.77
C SER A 63 -13.06 9.71 5.08
N ARG A 64 -12.27 10.55 5.78
CA ARG A 64 -10.99 11.06 5.27
C ARG A 64 -9.97 9.94 5.07
N ASN A 65 -9.84 9.02 6.03
CA ASN A 65 -8.95 7.87 5.91
C ASN A 65 -9.32 6.99 4.70
N ALA A 66 -10.61 6.83 4.41
CA ALA A 66 -11.08 6.11 3.22
C ALA A 66 -10.72 6.84 1.92
N GLN A 67 -10.84 8.16 1.89
CA GLN A 67 -10.41 8.97 0.75
C GLN A 67 -8.91 8.83 0.49
N ASP A 68 -8.07 8.85 1.53
CA ASP A 68 -6.63 8.59 1.42
C ASP A 68 -6.36 7.18 0.88
N GLY A 69 -7.12 6.18 1.33
CA GLY A 69 -7.07 4.81 0.82
C GLY A 69 -7.42 4.74 -0.68
N ILE A 70 -8.44 5.47 -1.12
CA ILE A 70 -8.82 5.56 -2.54
C ILE A 70 -7.69 6.19 -3.35
N SER A 71 -7.12 7.31 -2.90
CA SER A 71 -6.02 7.97 -3.61
C SER A 71 -4.77 7.09 -3.70
N LEU A 72 -4.47 6.32 -2.65
CA LEU A 72 -3.39 5.33 -2.68
C LEU A 72 -3.65 4.25 -3.73
N ILE A 73 -4.86 3.68 -3.76
CA ILE A 73 -5.23 2.64 -4.71
C ILE A 73 -5.19 3.18 -6.14
N GLN A 74 -5.69 4.39 -6.39
CA GLN A 74 -5.64 5.02 -7.71
C GLN A 74 -4.21 5.24 -8.20
N THR A 75 -3.30 5.64 -7.30
CA THR A 75 -1.87 5.79 -7.62
C THR A 75 -1.27 4.44 -8.02
N ALA A 76 -1.58 3.37 -7.28
CA ALA A 76 -1.16 2.02 -7.62
C ALA A 76 -1.75 1.55 -8.97
N GLU A 77 -3.05 1.77 -9.20
CA GLU A 77 -3.75 1.38 -10.41
C GLU A 77 -3.19 2.09 -11.65
N GLY A 78 -2.88 3.38 -11.56
CA GLY A 78 -2.22 4.12 -12.64
C GLY A 78 -0.87 3.50 -13.03
N ALA A 79 -0.03 3.17 -12.05
CA ALA A 79 1.25 2.50 -12.31
C ALA A 79 1.09 1.08 -12.88
N LEU A 80 0.04 0.34 -12.45
CA LEU A 80 -0.26 -0.98 -12.99
C LEU A 80 -0.78 -0.93 -14.42
N ASN A 81 -1.51 0.11 -14.82
CA ASN A 81 -1.94 0.31 -16.21
C ASN A 81 -0.75 0.53 -17.16
N GLU A 82 0.27 1.26 -16.71
CA GLU A 82 1.54 1.40 -17.46
C GLU A 82 2.26 0.06 -17.55
N THR A 83 2.37 -0.66 -16.43
CA THR A 83 2.95 -2.01 -16.41
C THR A 83 2.22 -2.96 -17.35
N HIS A 84 0.88 -2.91 -17.39
CA HIS A 84 0.06 -3.71 -18.29
C HIS A 84 0.34 -3.40 -19.77
N SER A 85 0.44 -2.12 -20.12
CA SER A 85 0.76 -1.67 -21.48
C SER A 85 2.14 -2.14 -21.92
N ILE A 86 3.13 -2.08 -21.02
CA ILE A 86 4.48 -2.61 -21.27
C ILE A 86 4.44 -4.13 -21.48
N LEU A 87 3.75 -4.88 -20.63
CA LEU A 87 3.62 -6.34 -20.77
C LEU A 87 2.94 -6.74 -22.08
N GLN A 88 1.95 -5.97 -22.53
CA GLN A 88 1.33 -6.20 -23.84
C GLN A 88 2.36 -6.00 -24.97
N ARG A 89 3.16 -4.93 -24.91
CA ARG A 89 4.26 -4.71 -25.87
C ARG A 89 5.29 -5.84 -25.84
N MET A 90 5.66 -6.32 -24.66
CA MET A 90 6.57 -7.47 -24.51
C MET A 90 5.99 -8.75 -25.12
N ARG A 91 4.67 -8.97 -24.99
CA ARG A 91 3.98 -10.08 -25.65
C ARG A 91 4.03 -9.95 -27.18
N GLU A 92 3.82 -8.76 -27.72
CA GLU A 92 3.93 -8.51 -29.17
C GLU A 92 5.34 -8.84 -29.68
N LEU A 93 6.38 -8.38 -28.96
CA LEU A 93 7.76 -8.69 -29.28
C LEU A 93 8.08 -10.19 -29.18
N ALA A 94 7.52 -10.88 -28.19
CA ALA A 94 7.67 -12.32 -28.05
C ALA A 94 7.06 -13.07 -29.25
N VAL A 95 5.84 -12.72 -29.66
CA VAL A 95 5.18 -13.29 -30.84
C VAL A 95 5.96 -12.97 -32.12
N GLN A 96 6.46 -11.73 -32.25
CA GLN A 96 7.32 -11.34 -33.36
C GLN A 96 8.57 -12.22 -33.40
N SER A 97 9.28 -12.40 -32.28
CA SER A 97 10.50 -13.20 -32.19
C SER A 97 10.32 -14.68 -32.53
N ALA A 98 9.12 -15.22 -32.29
CA ALA A 98 8.75 -16.61 -32.53
C ALA A 98 8.60 -16.96 -34.03
N THR A 99 8.61 -15.97 -34.93
CA THR A 99 8.57 -16.24 -36.37
C THR A 99 9.96 -16.65 -36.88
N ASP A 100 10.02 -17.72 -37.67
CA ASP A 100 11.27 -18.29 -38.23
C ASP A 100 11.91 -17.46 -39.34
N THR A 101 11.24 -16.42 -39.82
CA THR A 101 11.79 -15.47 -40.81
C THR A 101 12.78 -14.49 -40.18
N ASN A 102 12.86 -14.40 -38.85
CA ASN A 102 13.77 -13.50 -38.16
C ASN A 102 15.16 -14.11 -38.04
N THR A 103 16.20 -13.31 -38.30
CA THR A 103 17.58 -13.73 -38.10
C THR A 103 17.96 -13.74 -36.62
N ALA A 104 19.04 -14.45 -36.26
CA ALA A 104 19.57 -14.43 -34.89
C ALA A 104 19.93 -13.00 -34.42
N THR A 105 20.41 -12.15 -35.33
CA THR A 105 20.71 -10.74 -35.05
C THR A 105 19.45 -9.94 -34.71
N ASP A 106 18.34 -10.21 -35.40
CA ASP A 106 17.06 -9.53 -35.14
C ASP A 106 16.45 -10.01 -33.82
N ARG A 107 16.50 -11.31 -33.53
CA ARG A 107 16.10 -11.85 -32.21
C ARG A 107 16.91 -11.25 -31.07
N SER A 108 18.21 -11.03 -31.26
CA SER A 108 19.06 -10.36 -30.26
C SER A 108 18.66 -8.90 -30.02
N LYS A 109 18.27 -8.14 -31.06
CA LYS A 109 17.78 -6.76 -30.91
C LYS A 109 16.41 -6.71 -30.22
N ILE A 110 15.51 -7.63 -30.55
CA ILE A 110 14.22 -7.78 -29.88
C ILE A 110 14.44 -8.09 -28.39
N GLN A 111 15.37 -8.98 -28.06
CA GLN A 111 15.71 -9.28 -26.67
C GLN A 111 16.24 -8.04 -25.93
N ALA A 112 17.07 -7.21 -26.58
CA ALA A 112 17.54 -5.97 -25.97
C ALA A 112 16.39 -4.98 -25.67
N GLU A 113 15.36 -4.91 -26.53
CA GLU A 113 14.14 -4.12 -26.27
C GLU A 113 13.35 -4.72 -25.09
N VAL A 114 13.15 -6.04 -25.06
CA VAL A 114 12.50 -6.76 -23.94
C VAL A 114 13.23 -6.51 -22.62
N ASP A 115 14.57 -6.52 -22.61
CA ASP A 115 15.37 -6.26 -21.41
C ASP A 115 15.23 -4.81 -20.92
N GLN A 116 15.09 -3.84 -21.84
CA GLN A 116 14.82 -2.45 -21.49
C GLN A 116 13.42 -2.29 -20.90
N LEU A 117 12.42 -2.95 -21.48
CA LEU A 117 11.05 -2.96 -20.96
C LEU A 117 10.98 -3.61 -19.57
N ALA A 118 11.73 -4.69 -19.32
CA ALA A 118 11.83 -5.30 -18.00
C ALA A 118 12.47 -4.37 -16.96
N LYS A 119 13.52 -3.61 -17.35
CA LYS A 119 14.11 -2.57 -16.50
C LYS A 119 13.11 -1.46 -16.20
N GLU A 120 12.30 -1.08 -17.18
CA GLU A 120 11.28 -0.06 -17.01
C GLU A 120 10.15 -0.49 -16.06
N ILE A 121 9.67 -1.73 -16.17
CA ILE A 121 8.73 -2.31 -15.17
C ILE A 121 9.33 -2.25 -13.76
N THR A 122 10.61 -2.64 -13.62
CA THR A 122 11.31 -2.59 -12.34
C THR A 122 11.44 -1.16 -11.82
N ARG A 123 11.69 -0.18 -12.70
CA ARG A 123 11.74 1.24 -12.36
C ARG A 123 10.38 1.72 -11.86
N ILE A 124 9.29 1.48 -12.61
CA ILE A 124 7.93 1.84 -12.21
C ILE A 124 7.62 1.25 -10.83
N SER A 125 7.92 -0.03 -10.63
CA SER A 125 7.73 -0.71 -9.34
C SER A 125 8.50 -0.02 -8.20
N ASN A 126 9.75 0.39 -8.44
CA ASN A 126 10.61 1.05 -7.44
C ASN A 126 10.30 2.53 -7.19
N THR A 127 9.75 3.25 -8.18
CA THR A 127 9.47 4.69 -8.07
C THR A 127 8.02 5.02 -7.72
N THR A 128 7.11 4.03 -7.75
CA THR A 128 5.70 4.26 -7.40
C THR A 128 5.55 4.35 -5.89
N GLU A 129 5.41 5.57 -5.40
CA GLU A 129 5.26 5.88 -3.98
C GLU A 129 4.03 6.74 -3.71
N PHE A 130 3.36 6.47 -2.59
CA PHE A 130 2.35 7.36 -2.03
C PHE A 130 2.75 7.74 -0.62
N ASN A 131 2.91 9.04 -0.36
CA ASN A 131 3.35 9.56 0.93
C ASN A 131 4.60 8.81 1.45
N THR A 132 5.66 8.72 0.64
CA THR A 132 6.94 8.03 0.92
C THR A 132 6.86 6.51 1.13
N LYS A 133 5.70 5.89 0.92
CA LYS A 133 5.53 4.44 0.96
C LYS A 133 5.53 3.89 -0.45
N ASN A 134 6.49 3.02 -0.75
CA ASN A 134 6.50 2.30 -2.02
C ASN A 134 5.32 1.33 -2.10
N LEU A 135 4.63 1.34 -3.25
CA LEU A 135 3.41 0.57 -3.45
C LEU A 135 3.63 -0.83 -4.05
N LEU A 136 4.69 -1.03 -4.83
CA LEU A 136 4.82 -2.13 -5.79
C LEU A 136 6.14 -2.94 -5.68
N ALA A 137 7.23 -2.37 -5.16
CA ALA A 137 8.57 -2.99 -5.15
C ALA A 137 8.78 -4.17 -4.16
N GLY A 138 7.90 -4.32 -3.18
CA GLY A 138 7.96 -5.42 -2.20
C GLY A 138 6.59 -5.84 -1.67
N GLY A 139 5.54 -5.25 -2.26
CA GLY A 139 4.16 -5.38 -1.85
C GLY A 139 3.79 -4.61 -0.57
N LEU A 140 2.69 -3.87 -0.60
CA LEU A 140 2.02 -3.45 0.63
C LEU A 140 1.42 -4.69 1.30
N LYS A 141 2.01 -5.16 2.39
CA LYS A 141 1.44 -6.24 3.22
C LYS A 141 0.73 -5.65 4.43
N ASN A 142 -0.47 -6.15 4.69
CA ASN A 142 -1.28 -5.87 5.88
C ASN A 142 -1.48 -4.37 6.19
N ASN A 143 -1.68 -3.53 5.17
CA ASN A 143 -2.07 -2.14 5.43
C ASN A 143 -3.53 -2.10 5.80
N VAL A 144 -3.83 -1.43 6.91
CA VAL A 144 -5.18 -1.39 7.48
C VAL A 144 -5.68 0.05 7.44
N PHE A 145 -6.82 0.25 6.79
CA PHE A 145 -7.54 1.51 6.80
C PHE A 145 -8.69 1.42 7.81
N HIS A 146 -8.71 2.34 8.77
CA HIS A 146 -9.81 2.49 9.73
C HIS A 146 -10.94 3.29 9.07
N ILE A 147 -12.06 2.61 8.77
CA ILE A 147 -13.21 3.19 8.04
C ILE A 147 -14.46 3.28 8.93
N GLY A 148 -14.30 3.15 10.24
CA GLY A 148 -15.42 3.33 11.17
C GLY A 148 -15.01 3.95 12.49
N ALA A 149 -16.02 4.31 13.29
CA ALA A 149 -15.82 4.92 14.60
C ALA A 149 -15.36 3.92 15.67
N ASN A 150 -15.47 2.62 15.42
CA ASN A 150 -15.07 1.56 16.35
C ASN A 150 -13.76 0.90 15.92
N SER A 151 -12.97 0.42 16.89
CA SER A 151 -11.62 -0.13 16.68
C SER A 151 -11.53 -1.32 15.70
N ALA A 152 -12.61 -2.08 15.52
CA ALA A 152 -12.64 -3.25 14.65
C ALA A 152 -13.11 -2.96 13.20
N GLN A 153 -13.52 -1.72 12.90
CA GLN A 153 -14.10 -1.37 11.59
C GLN A 153 -13.01 -0.98 10.59
N ASN A 154 -12.36 -2.02 10.06
CA ASN A 154 -11.11 -1.90 9.33
C ASN A 154 -11.19 -2.61 7.98
N VAL A 155 -10.51 -2.07 6.97
CA VAL A 155 -10.28 -2.74 5.68
C VAL A 155 -8.80 -2.99 5.52
N SER A 156 -8.44 -4.25 5.29
CA SER A 156 -7.07 -4.64 4.96
C SER A 156 -6.86 -4.57 3.45
N LEU A 157 -5.80 -3.89 3.03
CA LEU A 157 -5.31 -3.86 1.65
C LEU A 157 -3.97 -4.58 1.57
N THR A 158 -3.88 -5.48 0.59
CA THR A 158 -2.64 -6.15 0.23
C THR A 158 -2.38 -5.98 -1.26
N ILE A 159 -1.20 -5.47 -1.59
CA ILE A 159 -0.71 -5.37 -2.98
C ILE A 159 0.52 -6.27 -3.06
N GLY A 160 0.56 -7.16 -4.07
CA GLY A 160 1.72 -8.02 -4.32
C GLY A 160 2.93 -7.23 -4.83
N ALA A 161 4.11 -7.85 -4.81
CA ALA A 161 5.26 -7.28 -5.52
C ALA A 161 5.02 -7.38 -7.04
N MET A 162 5.33 -6.30 -7.77
CA MET A 162 5.08 -6.16 -9.21
C MET A 162 6.34 -5.78 -9.98
N ASP A 163 7.50 -6.14 -9.47
CA ASP A 163 8.77 -6.00 -10.17
C ASP A 163 8.91 -7.04 -11.30
N ALA A 164 9.81 -6.80 -12.24
CA ALA A 164 9.98 -7.69 -13.40
C ALA A 164 10.40 -9.12 -12.98
N LYS A 165 11.03 -9.26 -11.81
CA LYS A 165 11.35 -10.56 -11.21
C LYS A 165 10.10 -11.28 -10.69
N SER A 166 9.25 -10.63 -9.88
CA SER A 166 8.03 -11.28 -9.36
C SER A 166 7.01 -11.57 -10.45
N LEU A 167 7.01 -10.80 -11.55
CA LEU A 167 6.18 -11.05 -12.72
C LEU A 167 6.74 -12.14 -13.65
N GLY A 168 7.96 -12.65 -13.40
CA GLY A 168 8.59 -13.71 -14.19
C GLY A 168 9.06 -13.26 -15.58
N VAL A 169 9.22 -11.96 -15.78
CA VAL A 169 9.55 -11.35 -17.08
C VAL A 169 11.06 -11.12 -17.22
N ALA A 170 11.74 -10.84 -16.11
CA ALA A 170 13.19 -10.90 -16.04
C ALA A 170 13.61 -12.33 -15.67
N GLY A 171 14.43 -12.96 -16.51
CA GLY A 171 15.03 -14.26 -16.19
C GLY A 171 15.82 -14.18 -14.88
N ASP A 172 15.77 -15.25 -14.08
CA ASP A 172 16.59 -15.35 -12.88
C ASP A 172 18.05 -15.43 -13.34
N PHE A 173 18.80 -14.34 -13.15
CA PHE A 173 20.24 -14.37 -13.38
C PHE A 173 20.84 -15.30 -12.32
N VAL A 174 21.07 -16.56 -12.68
CA VAL A 174 21.85 -17.51 -11.87
C VAL A 174 23.25 -16.91 -11.73
N THR A 175 23.48 -16.23 -10.62
CA THR A 175 24.77 -15.65 -10.27
C THR A 175 25.61 -16.75 -9.66
N THR A 176 26.28 -17.54 -10.50
CA THR A 176 27.31 -18.48 -10.03
C THR A 176 28.57 -17.70 -9.69
N THR A 177 28.81 -17.49 -8.40
CA THR A 177 30.11 -16.97 -7.92
C THR A 177 31.10 -18.13 -7.95
N ALA A 178 32.05 -18.11 -8.88
CA ALA A 178 33.21 -19.00 -8.83
C ALA A 178 34.12 -18.53 -7.69
N THR A 179 34.19 -19.30 -6.60
CA THR A 179 35.19 -19.09 -5.54
C THR A 179 36.56 -19.52 -6.07
N ASN A 180 37.56 -18.64 -5.92
CA ASN A 180 38.95 -18.91 -6.30
C ASN A 180 39.43 -20.24 -5.70
N GLY A 181 39.74 -21.22 -6.56
CA GLY A 181 40.33 -22.49 -6.13
C GLY A 181 40.09 -23.71 -7.02
N SER A 182 39.24 -23.64 -8.06
CA SER A 182 39.01 -24.82 -8.91
C SER A 182 39.95 -24.85 -10.10
N GLU A 183 40.81 -25.87 -10.13
CA GLU A 183 41.67 -26.20 -11.26
C GLU A 183 40.85 -26.57 -12.51
N LEU A 184 41.45 -26.35 -13.68
CA LEU A 184 40.87 -26.69 -14.98
C LEU A 184 40.61 -28.21 -15.08
N GLY A 185 39.36 -28.60 -15.36
CA GLY A 185 39.02 -29.98 -15.75
C GLY A 185 38.04 -30.72 -14.83
N THR A 186 37.55 -30.10 -13.76
CA THR A 186 36.44 -30.70 -12.98
C THR A 186 35.11 -30.30 -13.59
N ASN A 187 34.27 -31.29 -13.96
CA ASN A 187 32.86 -31.07 -14.28
C ASN A 187 32.21 -30.23 -13.19
N PHE A 188 31.88 -28.98 -13.50
CA PHE A 188 31.20 -28.09 -12.59
C PHE A 188 29.71 -28.43 -12.60
N VAL A 189 29.25 -29.22 -11.62
CA VAL A 189 27.83 -29.49 -11.42
C VAL A 189 27.21 -28.28 -10.72
N VAL A 190 26.51 -27.45 -11.48
CA VAL A 190 25.69 -26.36 -10.96
C VAL A 190 24.55 -26.98 -10.14
N THR A 191 24.66 -26.96 -8.82
CA THR A 191 23.55 -27.34 -7.94
C THR A 191 22.77 -26.07 -7.61
N THR A 192 21.64 -25.86 -8.29
CA THR A 192 20.73 -24.74 -8.00
C THR A 192 19.92 -25.06 -6.74
N SER A 193 19.71 -24.06 -5.86
CA SER A 193 18.88 -24.17 -4.66
C SER A 193 17.37 -24.12 -4.92
N SER A 194 16.95 -24.15 -6.19
CA SER A 194 15.58 -24.40 -6.60
C SER A 194 15.56 -25.68 -7.44
N GLU A 195 14.70 -26.60 -7.04
CA GLU A 195 14.41 -27.84 -7.75
C GLU A 195 13.87 -27.50 -9.15
N GLY A 196 14.67 -27.66 -10.21
CA GLY A 196 14.14 -27.53 -11.56
C GLY A 196 15.11 -27.22 -12.69
N ILE A 197 16.38 -26.88 -12.44
CA ILE A 197 17.31 -26.51 -13.51
C ILE A 197 18.44 -27.53 -13.61
N ASN A 198 18.18 -28.64 -14.28
CA ASN A 198 19.21 -29.60 -14.70
C ASN A 198 19.71 -29.22 -16.10
N GLY A 199 21.02 -29.04 -16.28
CA GLY A 199 21.65 -29.21 -17.60
C GLY A 199 22.29 -28.00 -18.27
N TYR A 200 22.87 -27.04 -17.54
CA TYR A 200 23.74 -26.03 -18.18
C TYR A 200 25.22 -26.42 -18.06
N PHE A 201 25.90 -26.60 -19.19
CA PHE A 201 27.35 -26.78 -19.25
C PHE A 201 28.04 -25.43 -19.36
N VAL A 202 28.75 -25.02 -18.30
CA VAL A 202 29.56 -23.79 -18.30
C VAL A 202 30.98 -24.12 -18.79
N ASN A 203 31.37 -23.60 -19.96
CA ASN A 203 32.76 -23.67 -20.43
C ASN A 203 33.56 -22.50 -19.82
N VAL A 204 34.42 -22.80 -18.85
CA VAL A 204 35.29 -21.80 -18.21
C VAL A 204 36.64 -21.77 -18.94
N ALA A 205 36.88 -20.74 -19.76
CA ALA A 205 38.23 -20.44 -20.24
C ALA A 205 39.07 -19.92 -19.06
N LYS A 206 40.34 -20.32 -18.99
CA LYS A 206 41.29 -19.90 -17.93
C LYS A 206 41.36 -18.37 -17.83
N VAL A 207 40.84 -17.78 -16.75
CA VAL A 207 40.97 -16.34 -16.49
C VAL A 207 41.78 -16.09 -15.22
N ALA A 208 42.84 -15.29 -15.33
CA ALA A 208 43.76 -14.94 -14.24
C ALA A 208 43.26 -13.78 -13.35
N ALA A 209 42.00 -13.38 -13.49
CA ALA A 209 41.34 -12.35 -12.67
C ALA A 209 39.83 -12.55 -12.69
N THR A 210 39.14 -12.11 -11.64
CA THR A 210 37.68 -12.14 -11.49
C THR A 210 36.99 -11.57 -12.73
N GLN A 211 36.41 -12.44 -13.57
CA GLN A 211 35.56 -12.03 -14.69
C GLN A 211 34.11 -12.36 -14.37
N THR A 212 33.24 -11.36 -14.46
CA THR A 212 31.81 -11.53 -14.63
C THR A 212 31.56 -12.09 -16.03
N VAL A 213 31.34 -13.40 -16.13
CA VAL A 213 30.91 -14.03 -17.38
C VAL A 213 29.39 -13.94 -17.45
N SER A 214 28.87 -13.06 -18.29
CA SER A 214 27.45 -13.00 -18.63
C SER A 214 27.18 -13.97 -19.77
N VAL A 215 26.46 -15.06 -19.50
CA VAL A 215 26.01 -15.97 -20.56
C VAL A 215 24.61 -15.53 -21.02
N ALA A 216 24.51 -15.09 -22.27
CA ALA A 216 23.23 -14.86 -22.93
C ALA A 216 22.60 -16.23 -23.23
N GLY A 217 21.34 -16.43 -22.80
CA GLY A 217 20.61 -17.67 -23.02
C GLY A 217 20.37 -17.92 -24.50
N GLY A 218 21.24 -18.71 -25.13
CA GLY A 218 20.93 -19.44 -26.35
C GLY A 218 20.46 -20.83 -25.95
N THR A 219 19.23 -21.19 -26.29
CA THR A 219 18.78 -22.58 -26.28
C THR A 219 19.50 -23.29 -27.43
N ASP A 220 20.55 -24.04 -27.10
CA ASP A 220 21.19 -24.93 -28.05
C ASP A 220 20.27 -26.14 -28.26
N ASP A 221 19.76 -26.26 -29.48
CA ASP A 221 19.06 -27.42 -30.00
C ASP A 221 20.09 -28.53 -30.21
N THR A 222 20.28 -29.39 -29.20
CA THR A 222 20.93 -30.68 -29.39
C THR A 222 20.24 -31.78 -28.58
N THR A 223 19.57 -32.67 -29.34
CA THR A 223 19.30 -34.09 -29.07
C THR A 223 18.24 -34.47 -28.03
N ALA A 224 17.03 -34.75 -28.52
CA ALA A 224 16.49 -36.11 -28.62
C ALA A 224 15.53 -36.21 -29.82
#